data_AF-A0A1F8GBM5-F1
#
_entry.id   AF-A0A1F8GBM5-F1
#
_cell.length_a   1.000
_cell.length_b   1.000
_cell.length_c   1.000
_cell.angle_alpha   90.00
_cell.angle_beta   90.00
_cell.angle_gamma   90.00
#
_symmetry.space_group_name_H-M   'P 1'
#
loop_
_entity.id
_entity.type
_entity.pdbx_description
1 polymer ?
#
loop_
_entity_poly.entity_id
_entity_poly.type
_entity_poly.pdbx_seq_one_letter_code
_entity_poly.pdbx_strand_id
1 'polypeptide(L)'
;MKLNYFYAKINSEMTKRFKRTLFYSAVAVFLVLSYVVILYAQGYKYSFSENRFFKTGAVYLKVNTGADVYMDDKLLGNTSFFGNSYRIEGLLPDKYAIRIQRNNYSTWQKQITVDEGFVSEFSKILIISKDESDSEELDEEIISLFPSPAPKTTKGSVSPSPAPAAELFVIKKGVLLTTGETPEKVANGVKGFALSKDKHKLAWWTANEVWVMWLNDADYQPYHKKGDKELITRFSTQIKKVAWFRDDDHLIVDSTSSPQVDSGTYRILEIDTRGGINIVEV
;
A
#
# COMPACT_ATOMS: atom_id res chain seq x y z
N MET A 1 49.27 -60.98 -30.85
CA MET A 1 48.65 -60.26 -32.01
C MET A 1 47.12 -60.19 -31.97
N LYS A 2 46.39 -61.08 -31.27
CA LYS A 2 44.91 -61.06 -31.21
C LYS A 2 44.28 -60.12 -30.15
N LEU A 3 45.05 -59.57 -29.21
CA LEU A 3 44.52 -58.70 -28.14
C LEU A 3 44.27 -57.25 -28.62
N ASN A 4 45.12 -56.73 -29.51
CA ASN A 4 44.98 -55.36 -30.06
C ASN A 4 43.81 -55.22 -31.03
N TYR A 5 43.40 -56.31 -31.69
CA TYR A 5 42.27 -56.31 -32.62
C TYR A 5 40.92 -56.30 -31.88
N PHE A 6 40.89 -56.83 -30.66
CA PHE A 6 39.68 -56.83 -29.83
C PHE A 6 39.44 -55.46 -29.18
N TYR A 7 40.50 -54.76 -28.76
CA TYR A 7 40.40 -53.37 -28.29
C TYR A 7 40.03 -52.38 -29.41
N ALA A 8 40.49 -52.59 -30.65
CA ALA A 8 40.13 -51.75 -31.79
C ALA A 8 38.67 -51.92 -32.25
N LYS A 9 38.03 -53.07 -31.95
CA LYS A 9 36.66 -53.38 -32.36
C LYS A 9 35.58 -52.88 -31.38
N ILE A 10 35.97 -52.47 -30.17
CA ILE A 10 35.07 -51.81 -29.20
C ILE A 10 34.87 -50.31 -29.54
N ASN A 11 35.74 -49.72 -30.36
CA ASN A 11 35.49 -48.45 -31.02
C ASN A 11 34.67 -48.69 -32.31
N SER A 12 33.43 -49.15 -32.19
CA SER A 12 32.55 -49.28 -33.35
C SER A 12 32.36 -47.89 -33.98
N GLU A 13 32.95 -47.73 -35.16
CA GLU A 13 32.86 -46.61 -36.08
C GLU A 13 31.46 -45.98 -36.12
N MET A 14 31.23 -44.94 -35.30
CA MET A 14 30.05 -44.09 -35.46
C MET A 14 30.05 -43.55 -36.90
N THR A 15 29.06 -43.94 -37.70
CA THR A 15 28.94 -43.48 -39.09
C THR A 15 28.89 -41.94 -39.13
N LYS A 16 29.47 -41.33 -40.16
CA LYS A 16 29.48 -39.86 -40.32
C LYS A 16 28.08 -39.23 -40.20
N ARG A 17 27.04 -39.96 -40.62
CA ARG A 17 25.63 -39.57 -40.47
C ARG A 17 25.19 -39.55 -38.99
N PHE A 18 25.50 -40.61 -38.23
CA PHE A 18 25.19 -40.67 -36.79
C PHE A 18 25.87 -39.54 -36.01
N LYS A 19 27.16 -39.27 -36.26
CA LYS A 19 27.90 -38.16 -35.62
C LYS A 19 27.23 -36.81 -35.89
N ARG A 20 26.77 -36.57 -37.13
CA ARG A 20 26.06 -35.33 -37.50
C ARG A 20 24.69 -35.22 -36.84
N THR A 21 23.92 -36.31 -36.79
CA THR A 21 22.61 -36.32 -36.12
C THR A 21 22.78 -36.01 -34.63
N LEU A 22 23.72 -36.67 -33.95
CA LEU A 22 24.01 -36.43 -32.53
C LEU A 22 24.45 -34.98 -32.29
N PHE A 23 25.31 -34.44 -33.15
CA PHE A 23 25.75 -33.04 -33.04
C PHE A 23 24.57 -32.07 -33.17
N TYR A 24 23.76 -32.18 -34.23
CA TYR A 24 22.63 -31.27 -34.41
C TYR A 24 21.53 -31.45 -33.37
N SER A 25 21.30 -32.67 -32.85
CA SER A 25 20.38 -32.87 -31.72
C SER A 25 20.90 -32.20 -30.45
N ALA A 26 22.20 -32.30 -30.18
CA ALA A 26 22.81 -31.61 -29.04
C ALA A 26 22.72 -30.09 -29.19
N VAL A 27 22.95 -29.55 -30.39
CA VAL A 27 22.76 -28.11 -30.68
C VAL A 27 21.31 -27.70 -30.48
N ALA A 28 20.34 -28.49 -30.98
CA ALA A 28 18.92 -28.18 -30.79
C ALA A 28 18.51 -28.18 -29.31
N VAL A 29 18.94 -29.20 -28.55
CA VAL A 29 18.70 -29.27 -27.09
C VAL A 29 19.35 -28.08 -26.39
N PHE A 30 20.59 -27.74 -26.74
CA PHE A 30 21.30 -26.58 -26.19
C PHE A 30 20.51 -25.30 -26.44
N LEU A 31 20.06 -25.05 -27.67
CA LEU A 31 19.29 -23.84 -28.01
C LEU A 31 17.97 -23.75 -27.22
N VAL A 32 17.25 -24.87 -27.06
CA VAL A 32 16.00 -24.91 -26.26
C VAL A 32 16.30 -24.64 -24.79
N LEU A 33 17.30 -25.31 -24.21
CA LEU A 33 17.68 -25.09 -22.82
C LEU A 33 18.16 -23.66 -22.57
N SER A 34 18.98 -23.11 -23.47
CA SER A 34 19.41 -21.72 -23.40
C SER A 34 18.22 -20.76 -23.44
N TYR A 35 17.24 -20.99 -24.31
CA TYR A 35 16.02 -20.18 -24.35
C TYR A 35 15.24 -20.22 -23.03
N VAL A 36 15.05 -21.40 -22.44
CA VAL A 36 14.37 -21.56 -21.14
C VAL A 36 15.15 -20.87 -20.01
N VAL A 37 16.48 -20.98 -19.99
CA VAL A 37 17.33 -20.31 -19.01
C VAL A 37 17.25 -18.79 -19.15
N ILE A 38 17.22 -18.26 -20.37
CA ILE A 38 17.04 -16.82 -20.62
C ILE A 38 15.68 -16.35 -20.10
N LEU A 39 14.60 -17.09 -20.39
CA LEU A 39 13.27 -16.76 -19.86
C LEU A 39 13.27 -16.75 -18.33
N TYR A 40 13.86 -17.76 -17.70
CA TYR A 40 13.98 -17.81 -16.23
C TYR A 40 14.77 -16.62 -15.68
N ALA A 41 15.89 -16.25 -16.31
CA ALA A 41 16.69 -15.09 -15.92
C ALA A 41 15.96 -13.75 -16.13
N GLN A 42 15.00 -13.69 -17.06
CA GLN A 42 14.12 -12.54 -17.28
C GLN A 42 12.93 -12.49 -16.31
N GLY A 43 12.83 -13.45 -15.38
CA GLY A 43 11.73 -13.54 -14.42
C GLY A 43 10.49 -14.23 -14.96
N TYR A 44 10.60 -15.09 -15.98
CA TYR A 44 9.49 -15.94 -16.38
C TYR A 44 9.44 -17.22 -15.55
N LYS A 45 8.23 -17.61 -15.13
CA LYS A 45 7.95 -18.92 -14.54
C LYS A 45 6.88 -19.64 -15.34
N TYR A 46 7.05 -20.95 -15.49
CA TYR A 46 6.06 -21.79 -16.13
C TYR A 46 4.93 -22.13 -15.16
N SER A 47 3.68 -21.87 -15.56
CA SER A 47 2.51 -22.36 -14.85
C SER A 47 2.02 -23.65 -15.49
N PHE A 48 2.00 -24.73 -14.70
CA PHE A 48 1.45 -26.01 -15.14
C PHE A 48 -0.08 -26.01 -15.20
N SER A 49 -0.75 -25.16 -14.41
CA SER A 49 -2.22 -25.05 -14.44
C SER A 49 -2.70 -24.39 -15.72
N GLU A 50 -2.02 -23.32 -16.15
CA GLU A 50 -2.39 -22.51 -17.33
C GLU A 50 -1.61 -22.90 -18.59
N ASN A 51 -0.66 -23.85 -18.47
CA ASN A 51 0.18 -24.35 -19.56
C ASN A 51 0.88 -23.23 -20.37
N ARG A 52 1.39 -22.20 -19.67
CA ARG A 52 2.10 -21.06 -20.27
C ARG A 52 3.15 -20.48 -19.32
N PHE A 53 4.07 -19.70 -19.89
CA PHE A 53 4.97 -18.87 -19.11
C PHE A 53 4.28 -17.56 -18.69
N PHE A 54 4.50 -17.16 -17.45
CA PHE A 54 4.12 -15.84 -16.93
C PHE A 54 5.37 -15.07 -16.55
N LYS A 55 5.41 -13.78 -16.86
CA LYS A 55 6.38 -12.87 -16.25
C LYS A 55 5.98 -12.65 -14.79
N THR A 56 6.83 -13.04 -13.86
CA THR A 56 6.51 -12.93 -12.43
C THR A 56 6.41 -11.48 -12.00
N GLY A 57 5.45 -11.20 -11.12
CA GLY A 57 5.36 -9.94 -10.43
C GLY A 57 6.16 -9.95 -9.11
N ALA A 58 6.05 -8.84 -8.38
CA ALA A 58 6.59 -8.71 -7.04
C ALA A 58 5.66 -7.89 -6.14
N VAL A 59 5.83 -8.01 -4.83
CA VAL A 59 5.23 -7.12 -3.84
C VAL A 59 6.34 -6.41 -3.11
N TYR A 60 6.24 -5.08 -2.99
CA TYR A 60 7.16 -4.27 -2.21
C TYR A 60 6.41 -3.63 -1.03
N LEU A 61 6.93 -3.82 0.17
CA LEU A 61 6.32 -3.39 1.43
C LEU A 61 7.28 -2.47 2.16
N LYS A 62 6.79 -1.35 2.68
CA LYS A 62 7.54 -0.48 3.60
C LYS A 62 6.69 -0.14 4.80
N VAL A 63 7.23 -0.47 5.97
CA VAL A 63 6.56 -0.39 7.27
C VAL A 63 7.21 0.72 8.09
N ASN A 64 6.45 1.39 8.95
CA ASN A 64 6.98 2.40 9.86
C ASN A 64 8.02 1.85 10.86
N THR A 65 7.98 0.55 11.16
CA THR A 65 8.87 -0.11 12.12
C THR A 65 9.26 -1.51 11.66
N GLY A 66 10.30 -2.09 12.25
CA GLY A 66 10.72 -3.47 11.97
C GLY A 66 9.61 -4.47 12.29
N ALA A 67 9.26 -5.36 11.36
CA ALA A 67 8.13 -6.28 11.49
C ALA A 67 8.36 -7.60 10.76
N ASP A 68 7.56 -8.60 11.12
CA ASP A 68 7.48 -9.91 10.47
C ASP A 68 6.51 -9.85 9.29
N VAL A 69 6.88 -10.48 8.19
CA VAL A 69 6.10 -10.54 6.94
C VAL A 69 5.63 -11.96 6.70
N TYR A 70 4.31 -12.11 6.59
CA TYR A 70 3.64 -13.37 6.29
C TYR A 70 2.94 -13.28 4.94
N MET A 71 2.98 -14.37 4.17
CA MET A 71 2.21 -14.56 2.95
C MET A 71 1.49 -15.89 3.02
N ASP A 72 0.17 -15.86 2.85
CA ASP A 72 -0.71 -17.04 2.95
C ASP A 72 -0.43 -17.85 4.23
N ASP A 73 -0.44 -17.12 5.37
CA ASP A 73 -0.16 -17.60 6.73
C ASP A 73 1.24 -18.17 6.98
N LYS A 74 2.14 -18.15 5.99
CA LYS A 74 3.53 -18.56 6.14
C LYS A 74 4.45 -17.37 6.40
N LEU A 75 5.26 -17.46 7.46
CA LEU A 75 6.34 -16.49 7.73
C LEU A 75 7.37 -16.55 6.60
N LEU A 76 7.60 -15.41 5.93
CA LEU A 76 8.63 -15.25 4.91
C LEU A 76 9.94 -14.71 5.50
N GLY A 77 9.85 -13.84 6.52
CA GLY A 77 11.00 -13.25 7.19
C GLY A 77 10.64 -11.93 7.86
N ASN A 78 11.66 -11.13 8.14
CA ASN A 78 11.49 -9.82 8.78
C ASN A 78 11.86 -8.71 7.77
N THR A 79 11.26 -7.53 7.94
CA THR A 79 11.64 -6.32 7.22
C THR A 79 13.12 -6.00 7.41
N SER A 80 13.73 -5.37 6.41
CA SER A 80 15.13 -4.95 6.42
C SER A 80 15.47 -4.08 7.63
N PHE A 81 16.64 -4.32 8.24
CA PHE A 81 17.15 -3.52 9.36
C PHE A 81 17.24 -2.03 9.01
N PHE A 82 17.69 -1.72 7.79
CA PHE A 82 17.67 -0.36 7.26
C PHE A 82 16.40 -0.14 6.45
N GLY A 83 15.57 0.82 6.88
CA GLY A 83 14.43 1.30 6.10
C GLY A 83 13.14 0.46 6.19
N ASN A 84 13.10 -0.60 7.02
CA ASN A 84 11.90 -1.37 7.35
C ASN A 84 11.10 -1.83 6.13
N SER A 85 11.81 -2.33 5.11
CA SER A 85 11.22 -2.74 3.84
C SER A 85 11.32 -4.25 3.62
N TYR A 86 10.40 -4.82 2.83
CA TYR A 86 10.46 -6.22 2.42
C TYR A 86 10.00 -6.36 0.97
N ARG A 87 10.68 -7.19 0.19
CA ARG A 87 10.31 -7.47 -1.20
C ARG A 87 10.09 -8.96 -1.40
N ILE A 88 8.91 -9.30 -1.92
CA ILE A 88 8.54 -10.66 -2.32
C ILE A 88 8.63 -10.70 -3.84
N GLU A 89 9.62 -11.40 -4.39
CA GLU A 89 9.85 -11.49 -5.83
C GLU A 89 9.45 -12.85 -6.39
N GLY A 90 9.24 -12.92 -7.71
CA GLY A 90 9.01 -14.18 -8.39
C GLY A 90 7.59 -14.74 -8.16
N LEU A 91 6.62 -13.86 -7.88
CA LEU A 91 5.23 -14.23 -7.68
C LEU A 91 4.55 -14.48 -9.03
N LEU A 92 3.76 -15.54 -9.11
CA LEU A 92 2.87 -15.72 -10.25
C LEU A 92 1.71 -14.70 -10.16
N PRO A 93 1.06 -14.33 -11.26
CA PRO A 93 -0.09 -13.46 -11.20
C PRO A 93 -1.24 -14.14 -10.44
N ASP A 94 -1.56 -13.63 -9.25
CA ASP A 94 -2.62 -14.15 -8.37
C ASP A 94 -2.91 -13.15 -7.24
N LYS A 95 -3.84 -13.52 -6.36
CA LYS A 95 -4.11 -12.84 -5.09
C LYS A 95 -3.38 -13.52 -3.94
N TYR A 96 -2.68 -12.73 -3.14
CA TYR A 96 -1.91 -13.20 -1.99
C TYR A 96 -2.36 -12.50 -0.70
N ALA A 97 -2.56 -13.28 0.35
CA ALA A 97 -2.87 -12.75 1.68
C ALA A 97 -1.56 -12.31 2.35
N ILE A 98 -1.30 -11.01 2.40
CA ILE A 98 -0.11 -10.45 3.07
C ILE A 98 -0.49 -9.93 4.45
N ARG A 99 0.27 -10.33 5.46
CA ARG A 99 0.10 -9.87 6.84
C ARG A 99 1.43 -9.41 7.42
N ILE A 100 1.40 -8.24 8.05
CA ILE A 100 2.54 -7.60 8.71
C ILE A 100 2.24 -7.57 10.21
N GLN A 101 3.16 -8.10 11.00
CA GLN A 101 2.98 -8.23 12.45
C GLN A 101 4.26 -7.91 13.20
N ARG A 102 4.13 -7.29 14.36
CA ARG A 102 5.18 -7.15 15.36
C ARG A 102 4.58 -7.38 16.74
N ASN A 103 5.34 -7.96 17.66
CA ASN A 103 4.91 -8.12 19.05
C ASN A 103 4.54 -6.76 19.64
N ASN A 104 3.41 -6.72 20.36
CA ASN A 104 2.82 -5.52 20.97
C ASN A 104 2.46 -4.40 19.99
N TYR A 105 2.22 -4.70 18.71
CA TYR A 105 1.75 -3.71 17.73
C TYR A 105 0.40 -4.12 17.14
N SER A 106 -0.27 -3.19 16.48
CA SER A 106 -1.37 -3.50 15.57
C SER A 106 -0.88 -4.36 14.39
N THR A 107 -1.82 -5.07 13.78
CA THR A 107 -1.56 -5.92 12.61
C THR A 107 -2.09 -5.21 11.39
N TRP A 108 -1.33 -5.28 10.29
CA TRP A 108 -1.79 -4.86 8.98
C TRP A 108 -1.96 -6.11 8.10
N GLN A 109 -3.08 -6.22 7.39
CA GLN A 109 -3.35 -7.36 6.52
C GLN A 109 -4.14 -6.92 5.29
N LYS A 110 -3.78 -7.47 4.11
CA LYS A 110 -4.46 -7.22 2.85
C LYS A 110 -4.46 -8.44 1.93
N GLN A 111 -5.48 -8.48 1.08
CA GLN A 111 -5.51 -9.38 -0.09
C GLN A 111 -4.94 -8.63 -1.31
N ILE A 112 -3.65 -8.80 -1.58
CA ILE A 112 -2.94 -8.07 -2.63
C ILE A 112 -3.05 -8.82 -3.94
N THR A 113 -3.48 -8.14 -5.00
CA THR A 113 -3.42 -8.68 -6.36
C THR A 113 -2.05 -8.38 -6.97
N VAL A 114 -1.42 -9.39 -7.56
CA VAL A 114 -0.16 -9.28 -8.29
C VAL A 114 -0.44 -9.49 -9.76
N ASP A 115 -0.09 -8.51 -10.58
CA ASP A 115 -0.25 -8.56 -12.03
C ASP A 115 1.04 -9.03 -12.72
N GLU A 116 0.89 -9.62 -13.91
CA GLU A 116 2.01 -10.16 -14.69
C GLU A 116 3.06 -9.10 -15.01
N GLY A 117 4.28 -9.29 -14.47
CA GLY A 117 5.42 -8.41 -14.69
C GLY A 117 5.40 -7.07 -13.95
N PHE A 118 4.43 -6.83 -13.04
CA PHE A 118 4.32 -5.60 -12.26
C PHE A 118 4.73 -5.79 -10.80
N VAL A 119 5.08 -4.67 -10.16
CA VAL A 119 5.33 -4.62 -8.71
C VAL A 119 4.13 -3.96 -8.04
N SER A 120 3.46 -4.67 -7.13
CA SER A 120 2.45 -4.10 -6.26
C SER A 120 3.14 -3.47 -5.05
N GLU A 121 3.15 -2.14 -4.98
CA GLU A 121 3.87 -1.39 -3.96
C GLU A 121 2.94 -0.86 -2.87
N PHE A 122 3.28 -1.13 -1.60
CA PHE A 122 2.64 -0.58 -0.40
C PHE A 122 3.72 0.08 0.46
N SER A 123 3.97 1.36 0.24
CA SER A 123 5.12 2.08 0.80
C SER A 123 4.83 2.85 2.09
N LYS A 124 3.58 2.80 2.56
CA LYS A 124 3.02 3.59 3.67
C LYS A 124 2.28 2.69 4.66
N ILE A 125 2.88 1.57 5.05
CA ILE A 125 2.25 0.67 6.03
C ILE A 125 2.51 1.20 7.43
N LEU A 126 1.43 1.54 8.14
CA LEU A 126 1.47 1.98 9.53
C LEU A 126 0.93 0.89 10.45
N ILE A 127 1.78 0.43 11.37
CA ILE A 127 1.38 -0.34 12.55
C ILE A 127 1.67 0.47 13.81
N ILE A 128 0.77 0.40 14.79
CA ILE A 128 0.75 1.24 15.98
C ILE A 128 1.13 0.40 17.19
N SER A 129 2.00 0.94 18.06
CA SER A 129 2.37 0.28 19.31
C SER A 129 1.14 0.16 20.23
N LYS A 130 1.05 -0.95 20.95
CA LYS A 130 0.06 -1.24 21.99
C LYS A 130 0.69 -1.28 23.38
N ASP A 131 1.95 -0.88 23.49
CA ASP A 131 2.64 -0.74 24.78
C ASP A 131 2.05 0.46 25.54
N GLU A 132 1.95 0.36 26.88
CA GLU A 132 1.26 1.36 27.72
C GLU A 132 1.89 2.76 27.61
N SER A 133 3.22 2.88 27.63
CA SER A 133 3.90 4.18 27.50
C SER A 133 3.60 4.87 26.18
N ASP A 134 3.61 4.09 25.09
CA ASP A 134 3.37 4.61 23.76
C ASP A 134 1.89 4.99 23.59
N SER A 135 0.98 4.34 24.31
CA SER A 135 -0.45 4.66 24.29
C SER A 135 -0.76 6.03 24.91
N GLU A 136 -0.07 6.41 25.99
CA GLU A 136 -0.22 7.75 26.58
C GLU A 136 0.28 8.84 25.63
N GLU A 137 1.44 8.63 24.99
CA GLU A 137 1.98 9.57 23.98
C GLU A 137 1.06 9.69 22.76
N LEU A 138 0.46 8.57 22.33
CA LEU A 138 -0.53 8.53 21.26
C LEU A 138 -1.78 9.35 21.62
N ASP A 139 -2.31 9.20 22.83
CA ASP A 139 -3.48 9.95 23.27
C ASP A 139 -3.22 11.46 23.27
N GLU A 140 -2.04 11.89 23.75
CA GLU A 140 -1.63 13.30 23.68
C GLU A 140 -1.50 13.80 22.23
N GLU A 141 -0.89 12.98 21.34
CA GLU A 141 -0.79 13.27 19.91
C GLU A 141 -2.19 13.47 19.31
N ILE A 142 -3.13 12.57 19.58
CA ILE A 142 -4.50 12.60 19.06
C ILE A 142 -5.28 13.82 19.59
N ILE A 143 -5.19 14.12 20.88
CA ILE A 143 -5.86 15.30 21.47
C ILE A 143 -5.35 16.58 20.81
N SER A 144 -4.05 16.64 20.49
CA SER A 144 -3.45 17.79 19.82
C SER A 144 -3.98 18.04 18.40
N LEU A 145 -4.45 16.99 17.71
CA LEU A 145 -5.05 17.09 16.37
C LEU A 145 -6.47 17.68 16.40
N PHE A 146 -7.15 17.62 17.54
CA PHE A 146 -8.53 18.06 17.70
C PHE A 146 -8.71 19.05 18.86
N PRO A 147 -8.02 20.21 18.85
CA PRO A 147 -8.11 21.16 19.94
C PRO A 147 -9.57 21.55 20.19
N SER A 148 -10.00 21.42 21.44
CA SER A 148 -11.32 21.91 21.84
C SER A 148 -11.34 23.44 21.71
N PRO A 149 -12.37 24.05 21.13
CA PRO A 149 -12.43 25.50 21.05
C PRO A 149 -12.35 26.10 22.45
N ALA A 150 -11.30 26.89 22.71
CA ALA A 150 -11.17 27.61 23.97
C ALA A 150 -12.43 28.47 24.20
N PRO A 151 -12.93 28.58 25.45
CA PRO A 151 -14.06 29.44 25.74
C PRO A 151 -13.73 30.87 25.30
N LYS A 152 -14.53 31.39 24.36
CA LYS A 152 -14.41 32.77 23.88
C LYS A 152 -14.68 33.72 25.04
N THR A 153 -13.64 34.24 25.68
CA THR A 153 -13.74 35.48 26.45
C THR A 153 -13.89 36.63 25.46
N THR A 154 -15.14 37.00 25.18
CA THR A 154 -15.47 38.23 24.46
C THR A 154 -15.09 39.45 25.30
N LYS A 155 -13.93 40.05 25.04
CA LYS A 155 -13.75 41.52 25.11
C LYS A 155 -12.89 41.97 23.93
N GLY A 156 -13.44 42.92 23.18
CA GLY A 156 -13.01 43.29 21.84
C GLY A 156 -11.64 43.96 21.75
N SER A 157 -11.04 43.79 20.58
CA SER A 157 -10.26 44.81 19.89
C SER A 157 -10.27 44.47 18.40
N VAL A 158 -10.83 45.37 17.60
CA VAL A 158 -10.78 45.28 16.13
C VAL A 158 -9.34 45.61 15.74
N SER A 159 -8.61 44.62 15.27
CA SER A 159 -7.34 44.81 14.55
C SER A 159 -7.45 44.08 13.22
N PRO A 160 -7.22 44.73 12.07
CA PRO A 160 -7.27 44.07 10.78
C PRO A 160 -6.05 43.15 10.68
N SER A 161 -6.24 41.87 11.02
CA SER A 161 -5.28 40.84 10.71
C SER A 161 -5.25 40.69 9.18
N PRO A 162 -4.06 40.71 8.55
CA PRO A 162 -3.95 40.68 7.09
C PRO A 162 -4.58 39.40 6.57
N ALA A 163 -5.44 39.55 5.55
CA ALA A 163 -6.20 38.48 4.92
C ALA A 163 -5.36 37.19 4.76
N PRO A 164 -5.74 36.07 5.40
CA PRO A 164 -5.01 34.82 5.24
C PRO A 164 -5.18 34.34 3.81
N ALA A 165 -4.09 33.86 3.22
CA ALA A 165 -4.04 33.21 1.92
C ALA A 165 -5.28 32.33 1.69
N ALA A 166 -5.95 32.54 0.56
CA ALA A 166 -7.22 31.94 0.17
C ALA A 166 -7.36 30.48 0.65
N GLU A 167 -8.26 30.24 1.60
CA GLU A 167 -8.67 28.89 1.97
C GLU A 167 -9.17 28.20 0.70
N LEU A 168 -8.48 27.15 0.21
CA LEU A 168 -8.79 26.50 -1.07
C LEU A 168 -10.21 25.91 -1.13
N PHE A 169 -10.82 25.68 0.03
CA PHE A 169 -12.14 25.09 0.18
C PHE A 169 -12.94 25.78 1.27
N VAL A 170 -14.26 25.80 1.11
CA VAL A 170 -15.21 26.35 2.09
C VAL A 170 -16.47 25.49 2.17
N ILE A 171 -17.03 25.34 3.37
CA ILE A 171 -18.34 24.72 3.56
C ILE A 171 -19.41 25.81 3.64
N LYS A 172 -20.41 25.78 2.75
CA LYS A 172 -21.61 26.64 2.83
C LYS A 172 -22.87 25.78 2.88
N LYS A 173 -23.62 25.87 3.99
CA LYS A 173 -24.86 25.10 4.22
C LYS A 173 -24.69 23.59 3.98
N GLY A 174 -23.56 23.01 4.41
CA GLY A 174 -23.25 21.58 4.25
C GLY A 174 -22.77 21.18 2.85
N VAL A 175 -22.51 22.14 1.97
CA VAL A 175 -21.90 21.90 0.64
C VAL A 175 -20.45 22.34 0.68
N LEU A 176 -19.54 21.44 0.31
CA LEU A 176 -18.12 21.73 0.15
C LEU A 176 -17.89 22.32 -1.24
N LEU A 177 -17.29 23.50 -1.29
CA LEU A 177 -17.03 24.28 -2.49
C LEU A 177 -15.53 24.57 -2.60
N THR A 178 -15.02 24.65 -3.83
CA THR A 178 -13.71 25.26 -4.08
C THR A 178 -13.79 26.77 -3.90
N THR A 179 -12.68 27.39 -3.51
CA THR A 179 -12.53 28.84 -3.44
C THR A 179 -11.81 29.33 -4.69
N GLY A 180 -12.38 30.32 -5.37
CA GLY A 180 -11.86 30.88 -6.61
C GLY A 180 -12.88 31.79 -7.27
N GLU A 181 -12.57 32.30 -8.47
CA GLU A 181 -13.47 33.15 -9.27
C GLU A 181 -14.78 32.42 -9.63
N THR A 182 -14.69 31.10 -9.85
CA THR A 182 -15.83 30.23 -10.10
C THR A 182 -15.85 29.09 -9.09
N PRO A 183 -16.54 29.25 -7.94
CA PRO A 183 -16.69 28.18 -6.95
C PRO A 183 -17.39 26.96 -7.54
N GLU A 184 -16.72 25.81 -7.47
CA GLU A 184 -17.25 24.53 -7.91
C GLU A 184 -17.67 23.67 -6.73
N LYS A 185 -18.73 22.90 -6.91
CA LYS A 185 -19.23 21.98 -5.90
C LYS A 185 -18.40 20.69 -5.88
N VAL A 186 -17.81 20.41 -4.72
CA VAL A 186 -17.04 19.18 -4.48
C VAL A 186 -17.95 18.07 -3.96
N ALA A 187 -18.73 18.33 -2.92
CA ALA A 187 -19.58 17.34 -2.23
C ALA A 187 -20.74 17.98 -1.45
N ASN A 188 -21.73 17.16 -1.10
CA ASN A 188 -22.90 17.53 -0.29
C ASN A 188 -22.88 16.83 1.07
N GLY A 189 -23.63 17.36 2.04
CA GLY A 189 -23.77 16.74 3.36
C GLY A 189 -22.47 16.74 4.18
N VAL A 190 -21.53 17.61 3.82
CA VAL A 190 -20.18 17.66 4.40
C VAL A 190 -20.26 18.30 5.79
N LYS A 191 -19.68 17.60 6.78
CA LYS A 191 -19.61 18.04 8.17
C LYS A 191 -18.27 18.72 8.50
N GLY A 192 -17.21 18.32 7.81
CA GLY A 192 -15.91 18.96 7.88
C GLY A 192 -14.98 18.46 6.78
N PHE A 193 -13.82 19.11 6.67
CA PHE A 193 -12.74 18.72 5.76
C PHE A 193 -11.37 19.02 6.40
N ALA A 194 -10.34 18.36 5.90
CA ALA A 194 -8.95 18.58 6.29
C ALA A 194 -8.04 18.44 5.06
N LEU A 195 -7.13 19.40 4.87
CA LEU A 195 -6.07 19.29 3.88
C LEU A 195 -4.90 18.50 4.46
N SER A 196 -4.26 17.68 3.61
CA SER A 196 -3.00 17.02 3.95
C SER A 196 -1.91 18.05 4.24
N LYS A 197 -0.84 17.64 4.90
CA LYS A 197 0.27 18.53 5.28
C LYS A 197 0.89 19.19 4.06
N ASP A 198 1.07 18.43 2.99
CA ASP A 198 1.55 18.90 1.69
C ASP A 198 0.49 19.65 0.85
N LYS A 199 -0.77 19.66 1.30
CA LYS A 199 -1.95 20.19 0.59
C LYS A 199 -2.19 19.56 -0.79
N HIS A 200 -1.69 18.34 -1.02
CA HIS A 200 -1.95 17.58 -2.23
C HIS A 200 -3.18 16.69 -2.13
N LYS A 201 -3.77 16.54 -0.94
CA LYS A 201 -5.00 15.78 -0.72
C LYS A 201 -5.98 16.56 0.14
N LEU A 202 -7.25 16.34 -0.14
CA LEU A 202 -8.37 16.85 0.65
C LEU A 202 -9.14 15.66 1.20
N ALA A 203 -9.16 15.50 2.52
CA ALA A 203 -10.09 14.61 3.18
C ALA A 203 -11.37 15.38 3.53
N TRP A 204 -12.54 14.77 3.37
CA TRP A 204 -13.79 15.29 3.93
C TRP A 204 -14.65 14.16 4.48
N TRP A 205 -15.58 14.52 5.37
CA TRP A 205 -16.50 13.56 5.96
C TRP A 205 -17.94 14.06 5.96
N THR A 206 -18.85 13.11 5.85
CA THR A 206 -20.29 13.33 6.00
C THR A 206 -20.72 12.93 7.41
N ALA A 207 -21.97 12.47 7.59
CA ALA A 207 -22.39 11.89 8.86
C ALA A 207 -21.64 10.59 9.18
N ASN A 208 -21.29 9.78 8.17
CA ASN A 208 -20.77 8.44 8.37
C ASN A 208 -19.77 7.97 7.30
N GLU A 209 -19.43 8.81 6.32
CA GLU A 209 -18.46 8.47 5.28
C GLU A 209 -17.22 9.35 5.37
N VAL A 210 -16.07 8.75 5.08
CA VAL A 210 -14.79 9.45 4.90
C VAL A 210 -14.37 9.32 3.45
N TRP A 211 -14.04 10.45 2.84
CA TRP A 211 -13.63 10.54 1.45
C TRP A 211 -12.30 11.29 1.32
N VAL A 212 -11.54 10.97 0.29
CA VAL A 212 -10.30 11.66 -0.08
C VAL A 212 -10.36 12.09 -1.54
N MET A 213 -9.83 13.28 -1.84
CA MET A 213 -9.63 13.78 -3.20
C MET A 213 -8.19 14.18 -3.40
N TRP A 214 -7.61 13.75 -4.52
CA TRP A 214 -6.25 14.12 -4.93
C TRP A 214 -6.29 15.47 -5.63
N LEU A 215 -5.49 16.42 -5.14
CA LEU A 215 -5.39 17.78 -5.67
C LEU A 215 -4.28 17.92 -6.73
N ASN A 216 -3.40 16.93 -6.80
CA ASN A 216 -2.34 16.74 -7.78
C ASN A 216 -2.31 15.27 -8.26
N ASP A 217 -1.65 15.01 -9.39
CA ASP A 217 -1.38 13.64 -9.83
C ASP A 217 -0.50 12.92 -8.79
N ALA A 218 -0.89 11.69 -8.43
CA ALA A 218 -0.09 10.80 -7.60
C ALA A 218 0.71 9.85 -8.50
N ASP A 219 2.03 9.91 -8.37
CA ASP A 219 3.00 9.10 -9.12
C ASP A 219 3.45 7.84 -8.35
N TYR A 220 2.75 7.52 -7.25
CA TYR A 220 2.91 6.32 -6.45
C TYR A 220 1.61 5.50 -6.47
N GLN A 221 1.69 4.22 -6.05
CA GLN A 221 0.50 3.37 -6.00
C GLN A 221 -0.29 3.56 -4.69
N PRO A 222 -1.64 3.62 -4.75
CA PRO A 222 -2.47 3.60 -5.96
C PRO A 222 -2.34 4.89 -6.78
N TYR A 223 -2.28 4.75 -8.11
CA TYR A 223 -2.15 5.90 -9.00
C TYR A 223 -3.46 6.67 -9.09
N HIS A 224 -3.40 7.98 -8.86
CA HIS A 224 -4.54 8.88 -8.97
C HIS A 224 -4.20 10.09 -9.84
N LYS A 225 -5.22 10.60 -10.53
CA LYS A 225 -5.17 11.87 -11.24
C LYS A 225 -5.72 12.99 -10.36
N LYS A 226 -5.24 14.20 -10.64
CA LYS A 226 -5.82 15.40 -10.05
C LYS A 226 -7.34 15.43 -10.25
N GLY A 227 -8.07 15.58 -9.15
CA GLY A 227 -9.53 15.61 -9.12
C GLY A 227 -10.18 14.26 -8.82
N ASP A 228 -9.41 13.16 -8.80
CA ASP A 228 -9.93 11.85 -8.41
C ASP A 228 -10.45 11.91 -6.97
N LYS A 229 -11.60 11.26 -6.76
CA LYS A 229 -12.29 11.17 -5.47
C LYS A 229 -12.49 9.70 -5.14
N GLU A 230 -12.15 9.33 -3.92
CA GLU A 230 -12.32 7.98 -3.43
C GLU A 230 -13.06 7.98 -2.10
N LEU A 231 -14.05 7.10 -1.99
CA LEU A 231 -14.66 6.77 -0.70
C LEU A 231 -13.67 5.86 0.01
N ILE A 232 -13.10 6.33 1.11
CA ILE A 232 -12.21 5.50 1.92
C ILE A 232 -13.08 4.48 2.65
N THR A 233 -13.95 4.91 3.56
CA THR A 233 -14.80 3.96 4.28
C THR A 233 -16.11 4.59 4.75
N ARG A 234 -17.05 3.72 5.14
CA ARG A 234 -18.31 4.08 5.77
C ARG A 234 -18.39 3.43 7.15
N PHE A 235 -18.63 4.25 8.16
CA PHE A 235 -18.89 3.80 9.52
C PHE A 235 -20.38 3.58 9.78
N SER A 236 -20.70 2.74 10.75
CA SER A 236 -22.05 2.59 11.30
C SER A 236 -22.38 3.70 12.30
N THR A 237 -21.36 4.29 12.93
CA THR A 237 -21.48 5.39 13.89
C THR A 237 -21.27 6.75 13.22
N GLN A 238 -21.75 7.81 13.88
CA GLN A 238 -21.58 9.16 13.37
C GLN A 238 -20.13 9.63 13.55
N ILE A 239 -19.56 10.18 12.48
CA ILE A 239 -18.24 10.83 12.49
C ILE A 239 -18.39 12.23 13.07
N LYS A 240 -17.56 12.55 14.07
CA LYS A 240 -17.45 13.90 14.63
C LYS A 240 -16.40 14.71 13.89
N LYS A 241 -15.17 14.20 13.84
CA LYS A 241 -14.01 14.86 13.22
C LYS A 241 -13.12 13.85 12.53
N VAL A 242 -12.39 14.32 11.52
CA VAL A 242 -11.31 13.58 10.86
C VAL A 242 -10.10 14.49 10.71
N ALA A 243 -8.91 13.95 10.90
CA ALA A 243 -7.64 14.63 10.66
C ALA A 243 -6.66 13.70 9.94
N TRP A 244 -5.65 14.27 9.29
CA TRP A 244 -4.48 13.53 8.82
C TRP A 244 -3.60 13.14 10.00
N PHE A 245 -3.06 11.92 9.98
CA PHE A 245 -2.33 11.33 11.10
C PHE A 245 -0.92 10.94 10.69
N ARG A 246 0.09 11.61 11.29
CA ARG A 246 1.55 11.44 11.09
C ARG A 246 2.09 11.70 9.68
N ASP A 247 1.35 11.36 8.64
CA ASP A 247 1.69 11.56 7.24
C ASP A 247 0.45 11.94 6.41
N ASP A 248 0.63 11.93 5.09
CA ASP A 248 -0.41 12.30 4.12
C ASP A 248 -1.13 11.07 3.53
N ASP A 249 -0.99 9.89 4.15
CA ASP A 249 -1.57 8.61 3.70
C ASP A 249 -2.40 7.90 4.80
N HIS A 250 -2.44 8.46 6.01
CA HIS A 250 -3.29 7.98 7.10
C HIS A 250 -4.21 9.08 7.64
N LEU A 251 -5.41 8.67 8.01
CA LEU A 251 -6.41 9.50 8.66
C LEU A 251 -6.72 8.94 10.04
N ILE A 252 -7.12 9.83 10.94
CA ILE A 252 -7.70 9.48 12.23
C ILE A 252 -9.13 10.02 12.31
N VAL A 253 -10.05 9.16 12.76
CA VAL A 253 -11.48 9.44 12.84
C VAL A 253 -11.93 9.42 14.30
N ASP A 254 -12.51 10.52 14.74
CA ASP A 254 -13.27 10.60 15.99
C ASP A 254 -14.72 10.16 15.73
N SER A 255 -15.11 9.06 16.36
CA SER A 255 -16.49 8.56 16.34
C SER A 255 -17.08 8.40 17.75
N THR A 256 -16.50 9.07 18.74
CA THR A 256 -16.90 9.03 20.15
C THR A 256 -18.38 9.34 20.31
N SER A 257 -19.07 8.63 21.21
CA SER A 257 -20.36 9.08 21.77
C SER A 257 -20.22 9.73 23.15
N SER A 258 -19.05 9.64 23.78
CA SER A 258 -18.75 10.15 25.13
C SER A 258 -17.70 11.27 25.11
N PRO A 259 -17.77 12.29 26.01
CA PRO A 259 -16.72 13.30 26.18
C PRO A 259 -15.51 12.82 27.02
N GLN A 260 -15.52 11.60 27.53
CA GLN A 260 -14.36 10.94 28.14
C GLN A 260 -13.63 10.11 27.09
N VAL A 261 -12.30 10.21 27.09
CA VAL A 261 -11.39 9.40 26.28
C VAL A 261 -11.39 8.00 26.90
N ASP A 262 -12.40 7.20 26.58
CA ASP A 262 -12.36 5.77 26.82
C ASP A 262 -11.63 5.12 25.63
N SER A 263 -10.82 4.10 25.88
CA SER A 263 -10.09 3.36 24.83
C SER A 263 -11.06 2.76 23.80
N GLY A 264 -10.70 2.82 22.51
CA GLY A 264 -11.56 2.39 21.39
C GLY A 264 -12.45 3.49 20.80
N THR A 265 -12.06 4.75 20.96
CA THR A 265 -12.85 5.92 20.56
C THR A 265 -12.39 6.52 19.23
N TYR A 266 -11.12 6.33 18.89
CA TYR A 266 -10.55 6.78 17.63
C TYR A 266 -10.22 5.60 16.74
N ARG A 267 -10.25 5.86 15.43
CA ARG A 267 -9.90 4.89 14.41
C ARG A 267 -8.87 5.48 13.48
N ILE A 268 -7.69 4.87 13.44
CA ILE A 268 -6.64 5.19 12.47
C ILE A 268 -6.88 4.31 11.25
N LEU A 269 -6.86 4.92 10.07
CA LEU A 269 -7.10 4.24 8.81
C LEU A 269 -6.10 4.70 7.75
N GLU A 270 -5.70 3.78 6.88
CA GLU A 270 -4.97 4.09 5.65
C GLU A 270 -5.92 4.58 4.55
N ILE A 271 -5.41 5.35 3.59
CA ILE A 271 -6.17 5.77 2.41
C ILE A 271 -6.05 4.81 1.22
N ASP A 272 -5.07 3.90 1.23
CA ASP A 272 -4.95 2.87 0.19
C ASP A 272 -6.02 1.80 0.40
N THR A 273 -7.00 1.72 -0.50
CA THR A 273 -8.15 0.81 -0.39
C THR A 273 -7.93 -0.55 -1.08
N ARG A 274 -6.82 -0.72 -1.80
CA ARG A 274 -6.54 -1.95 -2.56
C ARG A 274 -6.47 -3.13 -1.62
N GLY A 275 -7.20 -4.20 -1.91
CA GLY A 275 -7.18 -5.41 -1.08
C GLY A 275 -7.85 -5.30 0.29
N GLY A 276 -8.65 -4.24 0.52
CA GLY A 276 -9.29 -3.91 1.79
C GLY A 276 -8.62 -2.73 2.49
N ILE A 277 -9.21 -2.28 3.61
CA ILE A 277 -8.71 -1.16 4.41
C ILE A 277 -8.38 -1.66 5.80
N ASN A 278 -7.18 -1.35 6.27
CA ASN A 278 -6.78 -1.56 7.65
C ASN A 278 -7.27 -0.41 8.50
N ILE A 279 -7.98 -0.77 9.57
CA ILE A 279 -8.47 0.15 10.58
C ILE A 279 -7.93 -0.33 11.93
N VAL A 280 -7.23 0.56 12.63
CA VAL A 280 -6.71 0.32 13.97
C VAL A 280 -7.55 1.16 14.94
N GLU A 281 -8.23 0.48 15.86
CA GLU A 281 -8.91 1.15 16.97
C GLU A 281 -7.90 1.45 18.06
N VAL A 282 -7.91 2.71 18.51
CA VAL A 282 -7.09 3.24 19.61
C VAL A 282 -8.01 3.96 20.60
#